data_AF-A0A968G8E4-F1
#
_entry.id   AF-A0A968G8E4-F1
#
_cell.length_a   1.000
_cell.length_b   1.000
_cell.length_c   1.000
_cell.angle_alpha   90.00
_cell.angle_beta   90.00
_cell.angle_gamma   90.00
#
_symmetry.space_group_name_H-M   'P 1'
#
loop_
_entity.id
_entity.type
_entity.pdbx_description
1 polymer ?
#
loop_
_entity_poly.entity_id
_entity_poly.type
_entity_poly.pdbx_seq_one_letter_code
_entity_poly.pdbx_strand_id
1 'polypeptide(L)'
;MLKKRFLVLLIGILGCKPQVDTIEKIDPMIISNIEVGASGPLEDVRIRGYIIPSDGFYLLKEQVKLQASIEGVEQSNPMHPSFYELFLTFFSNHFKNGYDKDLLASQAKRRYGGGPIYFNTNTYELTIEGEPLSFTYYNPQASIFLTWNKKWRVDSVRAFLQMNAQNYEPKIGKKYYILWILEGRTSQGDMIVKILGENIHKNSLYTLTY
;
A
#
# COMPACT_ATOMS: atom_id res chain seq x y z
N MET A 1 -52.21 -52.76 -15.19
CA MET A 1 -52.46 -51.72 -16.20
C MET A 1 -51.78 -50.43 -15.77
N LEU A 2 -50.98 -49.86 -16.66
CA LEU A 2 -50.19 -48.63 -16.53
C LEU A 2 -51.05 -47.37 -16.30
N LYS A 3 -50.49 -46.40 -15.54
CA LYS A 3 -50.26 -44.98 -15.90
C LYS A 3 -49.79 -44.24 -14.63
N LYS A 4 -48.49 -44.02 -14.41
CA LYS A 4 -47.69 -42.88 -14.91
C LYS A 4 -48.52 -41.63 -15.18
N ARG A 5 -48.31 -40.58 -14.38
CA ARG A 5 -48.07 -39.21 -14.86
C ARG A 5 -47.32 -38.40 -13.80
N PHE A 6 -46.03 -38.26 -14.07
CA PHE A 6 -45.14 -37.23 -13.55
C PHE A 6 -45.78 -35.85 -13.75
N LEU A 7 -45.89 -35.07 -12.68
CA LEU A 7 -46.08 -33.63 -12.79
C LEU A 7 -44.67 -33.03 -12.84
N VAL A 8 -44.26 -32.63 -14.04
CA VAL A 8 -43.04 -31.83 -14.25
C VAL A 8 -43.32 -30.44 -13.69
N LEU A 9 -42.69 -30.08 -12.57
CA LEU A 9 -42.59 -28.69 -12.14
C LEU A 9 -41.69 -27.97 -13.15
N LEU A 10 -42.32 -27.26 -14.09
CA LEU A 10 -41.68 -26.23 -14.89
C LEU A 10 -41.58 -24.97 -14.02
N ILE A 11 -40.65 -24.96 -13.05
CA ILE A 11 -40.21 -23.70 -12.46
C ILE A 11 -39.35 -23.05 -13.52
N GLY A 12 -39.88 -21.97 -14.08
CA GLY A 12 -39.21 -21.15 -15.07
C GLY A 12 -37.79 -20.84 -14.62
N ILE A 13 -36.87 -21.13 -15.53
CA ILE A 13 -35.53 -20.57 -15.56
C ILE A 13 -35.73 -19.06 -15.75
N LEU A 14 -36.04 -18.37 -14.65
CA LEU A 14 -35.88 -16.94 -14.52
C LEU A 14 -34.40 -16.71 -14.70
N GLY A 15 -34.05 -16.16 -15.87
CA GLY A 15 -32.70 -15.94 -16.30
C GLY A 15 -31.90 -15.27 -15.20
N CYS A 16 -31.01 -16.05 -14.56
CA CYS A 16 -29.77 -15.52 -14.06
C CYS A 16 -29.05 -14.95 -15.28
N LYS A 17 -29.34 -13.70 -15.63
CA LYS A 17 -28.36 -12.88 -16.33
C LYS A 17 -27.13 -12.98 -15.45
N PRO A 18 -25.96 -13.42 -15.96
CA PRO A 18 -24.74 -13.21 -15.22
C PRO A 18 -24.74 -11.73 -14.91
N GLN A 19 -24.87 -11.39 -13.62
CA GLN A 19 -24.58 -10.07 -13.14
C GLN A 19 -23.10 -9.94 -13.48
N VAL A 20 -22.83 -9.30 -14.63
CA VAL A 20 -21.49 -8.87 -14.97
C VAL A 20 -21.18 -7.89 -13.86
N ASP A 21 -20.50 -8.38 -12.83
CA ASP A 21 -19.89 -7.53 -11.82
C ASP A 21 -19.14 -6.50 -12.65
N THR A 22 -19.67 -5.28 -12.65
CA THR A 22 -18.98 -4.18 -13.30
C THR A 22 -17.79 -4.00 -12.39
N ILE A 23 -16.66 -4.59 -12.76
CA ILE A 23 -15.42 -4.45 -12.02
C ILE A 23 -15.13 -2.96 -12.07
N GLU A 24 -15.51 -2.26 -11.01
CA GLU A 24 -15.28 -0.83 -10.86
C GLU A 24 -13.79 -0.61 -11.16
N LYS A 25 -13.54 0.13 -12.24
CA LYS A 25 -12.18 0.42 -12.68
C LYS A 25 -11.64 1.46 -11.71
N ILE A 26 -10.94 1.00 -10.68
CA ILE A 26 -10.37 1.88 -9.66
C ILE A 26 -9.24 2.68 -10.30
N ASP A 27 -9.33 4.00 -10.19
CA ASP A 27 -8.29 4.92 -10.67
C ASP A 27 -6.97 4.62 -9.93
N PRO A 28 -5.87 4.32 -10.66
CA PRO A 28 -4.58 4.10 -10.03
C PRO A 28 -3.92 5.38 -9.52
N MET A 29 -4.41 6.56 -9.91
CA MET A 29 -3.86 7.85 -9.52
C MET A 29 -4.32 8.24 -8.11
N ILE A 30 -3.35 8.48 -7.24
CA ILE A 30 -3.56 9.11 -5.93
C ILE A 30 -3.24 10.59 -6.07
N ILE A 31 -4.17 11.44 -5.64
CA ILE A 31 -3.96 12.87 -5.50
C ILE A 31 -4.02 13.19 -4.00
N SER A 32 -2.97 13.80 -3.47
CA SER A 32 -2.88 14.13 -2.05
C SER A 32 -2.05 15.39 -1.80
N ASN A 33 -1.92 15.74 -0.54
CA ASN A 33 -1.06 16.78 0.00
C ASN A 33 -0.81 16.49 1.49
N ILE A 34 0.24 17.09 2.05
CA ILE A 34 0.36 17.31 3.49
C ILE A 34 0.11 18.80 3.72
N GLU A 35 -0.81 19.14 4.60
CA GLU A 35 -1.00 20.52 5.00
C GLU A 35 0.22 21.01 5.77
N VAL A 36 0.76 22.13 5.31
CA VAL A 36 1.92 22.76 5.91
C VAL A 36 1.41 23.89 6.79
N GLY A 37 1.31 23.63 8.09
CA GLY A 37 0.82 24.59 9.07
C GLY A 37 1.72 25.82 9.23
N ALA A 38 1.48 26.60 10.29
CA ALA A 38 2.23 27.83 10.57
C ALA A 38 3.75 27.65 10.80
N SER A 39 4.21 26.41 10.93
CA SER A 39 5.62 26.01 11.09
C SER A 39 6.46 26.18 9.82
N GLY A 40 5.86 26.47 8.66
CA GLY A 40 6.57 26.66 7.41
C GLY A 40 6.90 25.34 6.69
N PRO A 41 7.61 25.39 5.55
CA PRO A 41 7.81 24.26 4.65
C PRO A 41 8.44 23.05 5.35
N LEU A 42 8.01 21.85 4.93
CA LEU A 42 8.58 20.60 5.44
C LEU A 42 9.98 20.37 4.87
N GLU A 43 10.90 19.91 5.72
CA GLU A 43 12.30 19.70 5.34
C GLU A 43 12.46 18.58 4.31
N ASP A 44 11.73 17.49 4.50
CA ASP A 44 11.55 16.46 3.49
C ASP A 44 10.14 15.90 3.46
N VAL A 45 9.68 15.55 2.26
CA VAL A 45 8.47 14.76 2.03
C VAL A 45 8.79 13.63 1.06
N ARG A 46 8.35 12.41 1.37
CA ARG A 46 8.53 11.23 0.52
C ARG A 46 7.39 10.23 0.68
N ILE A 47 7.28 9.30 -0.24
CA ILE A 47 6.37 8.16 -0.15
C ILE A 47 7.16 6.90 0.19
N ARG A 48 6.62 6.07 1.07
CA ARG A 48 7.18 4.77 1.47
C ARG A 48 6.12 3.67 1.35
N GLY A 49 6.51 2.50 0.85
CA GLY A 49 5.58 1.39 0.61
C GLY A 49 5.86 0.14 1.44
N TYR A 50 4.97 -0.25 2.33
CA TYR A 50 5.14 -1.42 3.19
C TYR A 50 4.48 -2.67 2.61
N ILE A 51 5.26 -3.74 2.42
CA ILE A 51 4.74 -5.02 1.90
C ILE A 51 4.09 -5.81 3.04
N ILE A 52 2.78 -6.00 2.96
CA ILE A 52 1.96 -6.58 4.03
C ILE A 52 1.17 -7.78 3.51
N PRO A 53 1.20 -8.95 4.19
CA PRO A 53 0.31 -10.06 3.87
C PRO A 53 -1.17 -9.67 3.86
N SER A 54 -1.92 -10.15 2.86
CA SER A 54 -3.30 -9.69 2.64
C SER A 54 -4.27 -9.97 3.79
N ASP A 55 -4.01 -11.02 4.55
CA ASP A 55 -4.77 -11.46 5.74
C ASP A 55 -4.61 -10.51 6.94
N GLY A 56 -3.44 -9.89 7.09
CA GLY A 56 -3.17 -8.93 8.18
C GLY A 56 -3.49 -7.48 7.84
N PHE A 57 -3.62 -7.13 6.56
CA PHE A 57 -3.56 -5.75 6.07
C PHE A 57 -4.44 -4.75 6.83
N TYR A 58 -5.73 -5.06 6.98
CA TYR A 58 -6.68 -4.14 7.63
C TYR A 58 -6.31 -3.86 9.08
N LEU A 59 -5.95 -4.89 9.84
CA LEU A 59 -5.55 -4.74 11.24
C LEU A 59 -4.34 -3.81 11.36
N LEU A 60 -3.37 -3.97 10.48
CA LEU A 60 -2.11 -3.23 10.53
C LEU A 60 -2.29 -1.80 10.06
N LYS A 61 -3.13 -1.58 9.05
CA LYS A 61 -3.56 -0.25 8.64
C LYS A 61 -4.20 0.49 9.82
N GLU A 62 -5.10 -0.14 10.55
CA GLU A 62 -5.71 0.48 11.74
C GLU A 62 -4.69 0.73 12.86
N GLN A 63 -3.69 -0.15 13.02
CA GLN A 63 -2.58 0.09 13.95
C GLN A 63 -1.72 1.30 13.55
N VAL A 64 -1.46 1.52 12.24
CA VAL A 64 -0.81 2.76 11.77
C VAL A 64 -1.64 3.95 12.21
N LYS A 65 -2.95 3.93 11.94
CA LYS A 65 -3.83 5.06 12.25
C LYS A 65 -3.82 5.38 13.73
N LEU A 66 -3.92 4.37 14.59
CA LEU A 66 -3.87 4.54 16.03
C LEU A 66 -2.51 5.11 16.49
N GLN A 67 -1.40 4.51 16.08
CA GLN A 67 -0.06 4.94 16.50
C GLN A 67 0.28 6.35 16.01
N ALA A 68 -0.10 6.67 14.78
CA ALA A 68 0.07 7.99 14.20
C ALA A 68 -1.02 8.98 14.60
N SER A 69 -2.00 8.58 15.42
CA SER A 69 -3.12 9.46 15.81
C SER A 69 -3.81 10.09 14.60
N ILE A 70 -4.04 9.27 13.56
CA ILE A 70 -4.73 9.62 12.32
C ILE A 70 -6.23 9.38 12.53
N GLU A 71 -6.99 10.46 12.55
CA GLU A 71 -8.46 10.44 12.59
C GLU A 71 -9.00 10.71 11.18
N GLY A 72 -9.70 9.74 10.60
CA GLY A 72 -10.06 9.82 9.18
C GLY A 72 -8.80 9.79 8.30
N VAL A 73 -8.56 10.88 7.55
CA VAL A 73 -7.44 11.02 6.59
C VAL A 73 -6.33 11.96 7.07
N GLU A 74 -6.48 12.54 8.26
CA GLU A 74 -5.57 13.55 8.82
C GLU A 74 -4.97 13.10 10.13
N GLN A 75 -3.69 13.42 10.31
CA GLN A 75 -3.00 13.23 11.57
C GLN A 75 -3.30 14.40 12.50
N SER A 76 -3.80 14.09 13.69
CA SER A 76 -4.14 15.10 14.71
C SER A 76 -2.95 15.94 15.16
N ASN A 77 -1.77 15.32 15.35
CA ASN A 77 -0.54 16.00 15.76
C ASN A 77 0.69 15.34 15.13
N PRO A 78 1.72 16.12 14.73
CA PRO A 78 3.00 15.56 14.31
C PRO A 78 3.58 14.62 15.37
N MET A 79 4.16 13.53 14.92
CA MET A 79 4.74 12.50 15.77
C MET A 79 6.20 12.82 16.10
N HIS A 80 6.57 12.77 17.37
CA HIS A 80 7.97 12.91 17.77
C HIS A 80 8.86 11.84 17.10
N PRO A 81 10.10 12.16 16.67
CA PRO A 81 10.96 11.24 15.93
C PRO A 81 11.14 9.86 16.58
N SER A 82 11.26 9.80 17.91
CA SER A 82 11.42 8.54 18.64
C SER A 82 10.20 7.63 18.52
N PHE A 83 8.98 8.18 18.55
CA PHE A 83 7.77 7.41 18.32
C PHE A 83 7.66 6.95 16.87
N TYR A 84 8.13 7.77 15.93
CA TYR A 84 8.17 7.40 14.52
C TYR A 84 9.17 6.27 14.25
N GLU A 85 10.34 6.28 14.88
CA GLU A 85 11.28 5.14 14.76
C GLU A 85 10.74 3.88 15.44
N LEU A 86 10.02 4.00 16.57
CA LEU A 86 9.32 2.86 17.17
C LEU A 86 8.24 2.29 16.25
N PHE A 87 7.47 3.18 15.59
CA PHE A 87 6.52 2.83 14.54
C PHE A 87 7.23 2.06 13.42
N LEU A 88 8.29 2.60 12.82
CA LEU A 88 9.04 1.93 11.75
C LEU A 88 9.62 0.57 12.18
N THR A 89 10.12 0.50 13.40
CA THR A 89 10.67 -0.72 13.99
C THR A 89 9.60 -1.77 14.23
N PHE A 90 8.40 -1.35 14.68
CA PHE A 90 7.25 -2.25 14.81
C PHE A 90 6.86 -2.86 13.47
N PHE A 91 6.76 -2.06 12.39
CA PHE A 91 6.51 -2.59 11.04
C PHE A 91 7.61 -3.59 10.66
N SER A 92 8.88 -3.21 10.80
CA SER A 92 10.02 -4.05 10.45
C SER A 92 10.05 -5.40 11.21
N ASN A 93 9.59 -5.41 12.46
CA ASN A 93 9.59 -6.59 13.33
C ASN A 93 8.32 -7.45 13.23
N HIS A 94 7.14 -6.82 13.07
CA HIS A 94 5.85 -7.50 13.02
C HIS A 94 5.62 -8.16 11.66
N PHE A 95 6.12 -7.54 10.59
CA PHE A 95 6.35 -8.21 9.31
C PHE A 95 7.66 -8.95 9.38
N LYS A 96 7.69 -10.02 10.19
CA LYS A 96 8.72 -11.06 10.10
C LYS A 96 8.83 -11.45 8.64
N ASN A 97 9.83 -10.89 7.94
CA ASN A 97 10.28 -11.10 6.56
C ASN A 97 11.04 -9.86 6.03
N GLY A 98 12.08 -9.42 6.74
CA GLY A 98 13.13 -8.66 6.06
C GLY A 98 12.75 -7.29 5.53
N TYR A 99 11.81 -6.59 6.15
CA TYR A 99 11.43 -5.28 5.66
C TYR A 99 12.53 -4.26 5.96
N ASP A 100 13.39 -4.04 4.98
CA ASP A 100 14.21 -2.82 4.91
C ASP A 100 13.24 -1.65 4.76
N LYS A 101 13.23 -0.75 5.76
CA LYS A 101 12.33 0.40 5.76
C LYS A 101 12.47 1.22 4.48
N ASP A 102 13.67 1.30 3.92
CA ASP A 102 14.02 2.07 2.73
C ASP A 102 13.86 1.29 1.42
N LEU A 103 13.43 0.03 1.45
CA LEU A 103 13.25 -0.82 0.26
C LEU A 103 12.34 -0.18 -0.80
N LEU A 104 11.22 0.41 -0.38
CA LEU A 104 10.24 1.05 -1.25
C LEU A 104 10.04 2.52 -0.86
N ALA A 105 11.13 3.25 -0.64
CA ALA A 105 11.11 4.68 -0.38
C ALA A 105 11.40 5.48 -1.65
N SER A 106 10.61 6.53 -1.92
CA SER A 106 10.93 7.50 -2.95
C SER A 106 12.09 8.40 -2.53
N GLN A 107 12.68 9.10 -3.49
CA GLN A 107 13.48 10.28 -3.17
C GLN A 107 12.63 11.27 -2.34
N ALA A 108 13.31 12.01 -1.47
CA ALA A 108 12.68 13.06 -0.67
C ALA A 108 12.65 14.39 -1.43
N LYS A 109 11.46 14.98 -1.57
CA LYS A 109 11.30 16.40 -1.92
C LYS A 109 11.80 17.23 -0.75
N ARG A 110 12.83 18.04 -0.96
CA ARG A 110 13.27 19.02 0.04
C ARG A 110 12.43 20.29 -0.05
N ARG A 111 12.20 20.92 1.12
CA ARG A 111 11.49 22.21 1.25
C ARG A 111 10.10 22.18 0.60
N TYR A 112 9.31 21.18 0.96
CA TYR A 112 7.95 21.03 0.45
C TYR A 112 7.04 22.12 1.00
N GLY A 113 6.35 22.83 0.12
CA GLY A 113 5.53 24.00 0.43
C GLY A 113 4.04 23.71 0.60
N GLY A 114 3.60 22.46 0.56
CA GLY A 114 2.19 22.08 0.71
C GLY A 114 1.44 21.91 -0.60
N GLY A 115 2.14 21.98 -1.74
CA GLY A 115 1.54 21.77 -3.05
C GLY A 115 1.11 20.32 -3.32
N PRO A 116 0.49 20.06 -4.48
CA PRO A 116 -0.10 18.78 -4.77
C PRO A 116 0.93 17.66 -4.94
N ILE A 117 0.52 16.46 -4.58
CA ILE A 117 1.26 15.21 -4.72
C ILE A 117 0.44 14.27 -5.59
N TYR A 118 1.06 13.79 -6.67
CA TYR A 118 0.47 12.83 -7.60
C TYR A 118 1.27 11.54 -7.57
N PHE A 119 0.61 10.42 -7.31
CA PHE A 119 1.25 9.12 -7.31
C PHE A 119 0.40 8.10 -8.06
N ASN A 120 0.94 7.59 -9.17
CA ASN A 120 0.30 6.54 -9.95
C ASN A 120 0.76 5.17 -9.45
N THR A 121 -0.15 4.40 -8.86
CA THR A 121 0.20 3.08 -8.29
C THR A 121 0.49 1.99 -9.33
N ASN A 122 0.16 2.21 -10.61
CA ASN A 122 0.45 1.24 -11.69
C ASN A 122 1.78 1.50 -12.38
N THR A 123 2.09 2.77 -12.65
CA THR A 123 3.36 3.17 -13.29
C THR A 123 4.45 3.50 -12.28
N TYR A 124 4.07 3.72 -11.02
CA TYR A 124 4.92 4.20 -9.92
C TYR A 124 5.52 5.58 -10.16
N GLU A 125 4.96 6.33 -11.11
CA GLU A 125 5.29 7.72 -11.34
C GLU A 125 4.81 8.56 -10.15
N LEU A 126 5.73 9.32 -9.57
CA LEU A 126 5.49 10.22 -8.45
C LEU A 126 5.91 11.63 -8.86
N THR A 127 5.05 12.59 -8.58
CA THR A 127 5.35 14.02 -8.71
C THR A 127 4.94 14.73 -7.43
N ILE A 128 5.85 15.51 -6.85
CA ILE A 128 5.59 16.35 -5.68
C ILE A 128 5.84 17.80 -6.07
N GLU A 129 4.81 18.65 -6.02
CA GLU A 129 4.90 20.06 -6.45
C GLU A 129 5.43 20.24 -7.88
N GLY A 130 5.04 19.33 -8.79
CA GLY A 130 5.51 19.34 -10.17
C GLY A 130 6.90 18.72 -10.39
N GLU A 131 7.62 18.37 -9.32
CA GLU A 131 8.94 17.72 -9.41
C GLU A 131 8.79 16.19 -9.49
N PRO A 132 9.26 15.52 -10.56
CA PRO A 132 9.21 14.07 -10.66
C PRO A 132 10.23 13.42 -9.72
N LEU A 133 9.81 12.43 -8.93
CA LEU A 133 10.65 11.70 -7.99
C LEU A 133 10.64 10.20 -8.29
N SER A 134 11.77 9.53 -8.08
CA SER A 134 11.93 8.10 -8.35
C SER A 134 11.94 7.24 -7.08
N PHE A 135 11.46 6.00 -7.15
CA PHE A 135 11.70 4.96 -6.13
C PHE A 135 13.01 4.18 -6.37
N THR A 136 13.53 4.17 -7.59
CA THR A 136 14.56 3.23 -8.04
C THR A 136 16.00 3.70 -7.82
N TYR A 137 16.25 5.01 -7.78
CA TYR A 137 17.62 5.54 -7.79
C TYR A 137 18.43 5.19 -6.54
N TYR A 138 17.76 4.97 -5.39
CA TYR A 138 18.42 4.64 -4.12
C TYR A 138 18.43 3.15 -3.80
N ASN A 139 17.53 2.36 -4.39
CA ASN A 139 17.47 0.93 -4.14
C ASN A 139 17.07 0.15 -5.42
N PRO A 140 18.03 -0.36 -6.21
CA PRO A 140 17.72 -1.15 -7.41
C PRO A 140 16.94 -2.44 -7.07
N GLN A 141 16.89 -2.86 -5.81
CA GLN A 141 16.09 -4.00 -5.36
C GLN A 141 14.60 -3.67 -5.30
N ALA A 142 14.21 -2.40 -5.16
CA ALA A 142 12.82 -1.96 -5.12
C ALA A 142 12.02 -2.41 -6.36
N SER A 143 12.67 -2.39 -7.54
CA SER A 143 12.00 -2.61 -8.82
C SER A 143 11.38 -3.99 -8.98
N ILE A 144 11.85 -4.99 -8.23
CA ILE A 144 11.27 -6.35 -8.27
C ILE A 144 9.83 -6.38 -7.72
N PHE A 145 9.49 -5.42 -6.85
CA PHE A 145 8.17 -5.30 -6.25
C PHE A 145 7.25 -4.34 -7.01
N LEU A 146 7.83 -3.43 -7.80
CA LEU A 146 7.09 -2.41 -8.55
C LEU A 146 6.68 -2.93 -9.94
N THR A 147 5.88 -3.99 -9.98
CA THR A 147 5.41 -4.61 -11.23
C THR A 147 4.02 -4.13 -11.64
N TRP A 148 3.92 -3.62 -12.87
CA TRP A 148 2.65 -3.10 -13.43
C TRP A 148 1.52 -4.15 -13.45
N ASN A 149 1.87 -5.43 -13.64
CA ASN A 149 0.92 -6.54 -13.72
C ASN A 149 0.50 -7.09 -12.35
N LYS A 150 1.01 -6.49 -11.26
CA LYS A 150 0.74 -6.88 -9.87
C LYS A 150 1.06 -8.34 -9.56
N LYS A 151 2.07 -8.87 -10.24
CA LYS A 151 2.56 -10.24 -10.03
C LYS A 151 4.04 -10.19 -9.70
N TRP A 152 4.43 -10.99 -8.72
CA TRP A 152 5.83 -11.18 -8.36
C TRP A 152 6.19 -12.63 -8.59
N ARG A 153 7.36 -12.88 -9.16
CA ARG A 153 7.90 -14.23 -9.25
C ARG A 153 8.44 -14.64 -7.89
N VAL A 154 8.06 -15.82 -7.41
CA VAL A 154 8.44 -16.26 -6.06
C VAL A 154 9.95 -16.28 -5.89
N ASP A 155 10.68 -16.80 -6.88
CA ASP A 155 12.14 -16.88 -6.83
C ASP A 155 12.83 -15.50 -6.78
N SER A 156 12.23 -14.48 -7.38
CA SER A 156 12.79 -13.12 -7.39
C SER A 156 12.64 -12.41 -6.06
N VAL A 157 11.56 -12.68 -5.32
CA VAL A 157 11.26 -12.00 -4.06
C VAL A 157 11.52 -12.85 -2.82
N ARG A 158 11.82 -14.16 -3.00
CA ARG A 158 12.00 -15.13 -1.91
C ARG A 158 13.00 -14.65 -0.87
N ALA A 159 14.20 -14.25 -1.31
CA ALA A 159 15.27 -13.83 -0.39
C ALA A 159 14.85 -12.64 0.49
N PHE A 160 14.13 -11.66 -0.07
CA PHE A 160 13.62 -10.50 0.65
C PHE A 160 12.54 -10.89 1.65
N LEU A 161 11.59 -11.69 1.18
CA LEU A 161 10.55 -12.25 2.03
C LEU A 161 11.09 -13.27 3.04
N GLN A 162 12.39 -13.59 3.08
CA GLN A 162 12.99 -14.54 4.04
C GLN A 162 14.01 -13.89 4.97
N MET A 163 14.45 -12.66 4.70
CA MET A 163 15.66 -12.06 5.28
C MET A 163 15.72 -12.10 6.82
N ASN A 164 14.58 -12.00 7.51
CA ASN A 164 14.47 -12.07 8.98
C ASN A 164 13.55 -13.18 9.50
N ALA A 165 13.20 -14.15 8.66
CA ALA A 165 12.36 -15.29 9.02
C ALA A 165 12.88 -16.55 8.33
N GLN A 166 13.98 -17.10 8.87
CA GLN A 166 14.73 -18.21 8.28
C GLN A 166 13.88 -19.45 7.90
N ASN A 167 12.69 -19.61 8.51
CA ASN A 167 11.78 -20.73 8.27
C ASN A 167 10.51 -20.36 7.49
N TYR A 168 10.41 -19.14 6.96
CA TYR A 168 9.25 -18.70 6.17
C TYR A 168 9.43 -19.07 4.70
N GLU A 169 8.53 -19.86 4.13
CA GLU A 169 8.52 -20.09 2.68
C GLU A 169 7.35 -19.33 2.02
N PRO A 170 7.63 -18.37 1.13
CA PRO A 170 6.59 -17.70 0.35
C PRO A 170 5.88 -18.70 -0.58
N LYS A 171 4.55 -18.72 -0.57
CA LYS A 171 3.75 -19.67 -1.35
C LYS A 171 3.15 -19.01 -2.59
N ILE A 172 3.20 -19.71 -3.73
CA ILE A 172 2.50 -19.31 -4.96
C ILE A 172 1.02 -19.09 -4.65
N GLY A 173 0.43 -18.04 -5.23
CA GLY A 173 -0.96 -17.63 -5.00
C GLY A 173 -1.18 -16.82 -3.72
N LYS A 174 -0.18 -16.71 -2.82
CA LYS A 174 -0.28 -15.82 -1.67
C LYS A 174 -0.29 -14.36 -2.13
N LYS A 175 -1.12 -13.56 -1.47
CA LYS A 175 -1.38 -12.17 -1.81
C LYS A 175 -0.79 -11.22 -0.78
N TYR A 176 -0.34 -10.08 -1.26
CA TYR A 176 0.30 -9.03 -0.48
C TYR A 176 -0.21 -7.67 -0.93
N TYR A 177 -0.45 -6.76 0.01
CA TYR A 177 -0.64 -5.36 -0.32
C TYR A 177 0.68 -4.60 -0.18
N ILE A 178 0.87 -3.55 -0.97
CA ILE A 178 1.78 -2.46 -0.59
C ILE A 178 0.95 -1.34 0.06
N LEU A 179 1.17 -1.12 1.37
CA LEU A 179 0.63 0.02 2.09
C LEU A 179 1.51 1.24 1.80
N TRP A 180 0.98 2.20 1.04
CA TRP A 180 1.70 3.44 0.76
C TRP A 180 1.43 4.46 1.86
N ILE A 181 2.49 5.03 2.39
CA ILE A 181 2.48 6.07 3.41
C ILE A 181 3.24 7.26 2.86
N LEU A 182 2.63 8.43 2.95
CA LEU A 182 3.26 9.71 2.75
C LEU A 182 3.81 10.18 4.09
N GLU A 183 5.09 10.51 4.13
CA GLU A 183 5.76 10.99 5.32
C GLU A 183 6.40 12.36 5.05
N GLY A 184 6.32 13.24 6.05
CA GLY A 184 6.91 14.56 6.00
C GLY A 184 7.62 14.90 7.30
N ARG A 185 8.77 15.58 7.22
CA ARG A 185 9.56 15.97 8.40
C ARG A 185 9.50 17.48 8.59
N THR A 186 9.12 17.93 9.79
CA THR A 186 9.12 19.35 10.17
C THR A 186 10.56 19.83 10.44
N SER A 187 10.74 21.15 10.56
CA SER A 187 12.03 21.74 10.98
C SER A 187 12.49 21.32 12.38
N GLN A 188 11.57 20.92 13.23
CA GLN A 188 11.83 20.42 14.59
C GLN A 188 12.18 18.92 14.59
N GLY A 189 12.09 18.27 13.43
CA GLY A 189 12.33 16.84 13.25
C GLY A 189 11.08 15.98 13.40
N ASP A 190 9.96 16.53 13.89
CA ASP A 190 8.70 15.79 14.02
C ASP A 190 8.19 15.28 12.67
N MET A 191 7.49 14.17 12.72
CA MET A 191 7.08 13.40 11.55
C MET A 191 5.57 13.48 11.36
N ILE A 192 5.16 13.94 10.18
CA ILE A 192 3.79 13.86 9.70
C ILE A 192 3.65 12.59 8.88
N VAL A 193 2.61 11.81 9.15
CA VAL A 193 2.33 10.51 8.52
C VAL A 193 0.91 10.51 7.98
N LYS A 194 0.75 10.16 6.71
CA LYS A 194 -0.55 10.05 6.04
C LYS A 194 -0.60 8.76 5.23
N ILE A 195 -1.64 7.96 5.44
CA ILE A 195 -1.86 6.76 4.62
C ILE A 195 -2.40 7.20 3.26
N LEU A 196 -1.74 6.77 2.18
CA LEU A 196 -2.18 7.08 0.84
C LEU A 196 -3.22 6.07 0.37
N GLY A 197 -4.42 6.59 0.08
CA GLY A 197 -5.48 5.83 -0.55
C GLY A 197 -6.11 4.78 0.35
N GLU A 198 -6.95 5.23 1.27
CA GLU A 198 -7.69 4.34 2.19
C GLU A 198 -8.56 3.29 1.46
N ASN A 199 -8.87 3.52 0.18
CA ASN A 199 -9.66 2.68 -0.72
C ASN A 199 -8.83 1.91 -1.79
N ILE A 200 -7.50 2.01 -1.80
CA ILE A 200 -6.62 1.51 -2.90
C ILE A 200 -6.40 0.00 -2.89
N HIS A 201 -7.15 -0.75 -2.07
CA HIS A 201 -6.99 -2.19 -1.86
C HIS A 201 -6.72 -2.94 -3.16
N LYS A 202 -7.53 -2.82 -4.22
CA LYS A 202 -7.26 -3.61 -5.44
C LYS A 202 -6.02 -3.18 -6.24
N ASN A 203 -5.66 -1.89 -6.25
CA ASN A 203 -4.53 -1.38 -7.07
C ASN A 203 -3.16 -1.59 -6.43
N SER A 204 -3.12 -1.85 -5.12
CA SER A 204 -1.92 -2.20 -4.38
C SER A 204 -1.82 -3.69 -4.03
N LEU A 205 -2.71 -4.55 -4.56
CA LEU A 205 -2.71 -5.98 -4.29
C LEU A 205 -1.86 -6.75 -5.30
N TYR A 206 -0.83 -7.44 -4.81
CA TYR A 206 0.08 -8.28 -5.58
C TYR A 206 -0.13 -9.74 -5.26
N THR A 207 0.13 -10.60 -6.26
CA THR A 207 0.06 -12.05 -6.11
C THR A 207 1.41 -12.68 -6.41
N LEU A 208 1.88 -13.57 -5.53
CA LEU A 208 3.02 -14.43 -5.82
C LEU A 208 2.67 -15.41 -6.92
N THR A 209 3.55 -15.49 -7.90
CA THR A 209 3.48 -16.37 -9.06
C THR A 209 4.72 -17.25 -9.10
N TYR A 210 4.81 -18.09 -10.12
CA TYR A 210 5.90 -19.04 -10.36
C TYR A 210 7.32 -18.47 -10.17
#